data_AF-A0A160T0Q2-F1
#
_entry.id   AF-A0A160T0Q2-F1
#
_cell.length_a   1.000
_cell.length_b   1.000
_cell.length_c   1.000
_cell.angle_alpha   90.00
_cell.angle_beta   90.00
_cell.angle_gamma   90.00
#
_symmetry.space_group_name_H-M   'P 1'
#
loop_
_entity.id
_entity.type
_entity.pdbx_description
1 polymer ?
#
loop_
_entity_poly.entity_id
_entity_poly.type
_entity_poly.pdbx_seq_one_letter_code
_entity_poly.pdbx_strand_id
1 'polypeptide(L)'
;MDIHNMPDEGNRGNDPSRPTVYEIRIRGHLGQQWQEWFMGLTIVLQEDGNTRLTGAVVDQAALHGILKKVRDLGMPLLAVTIVGSGPLDDSLGAGTEHV
;
A
#
# COMPACT_ATOMS: atom_id res chain seq x y z
N MET A 1 35.77 25.98 11.62
CA MET A 1 34.31 26.15 11.76
C MET A 1 33.74 25.48 10.53
N ASP A 2 33.58 24.17 10.62
CA ASP A 2 33.52 23.27 9.46
C ASP A 2 32.07 22.83 9.30
N ILE A 3 31.41 23.44 8.32
CA ILE A 3 30.00 23.24 7.95
C ILE A 3 29.82 22.02 7.04
N HIS A 4 30.47 20.89 7.36
CA HIS A 4 30.30 19.65 6.61
C HIS A 4 29.88 18.52 7.53
N ASN A 5 28.70 17.98 7.24
CA ASN A 5 28.21 16.68 7.68
C ASN A 5 27.48 16.64 9.03
N MET A 6 26.31 17.30 9.08
CA MET A 6 25.18 16.73 9.82
C MET A 6 24.51 15.70 8.90
N PRO A 7 24.40 14.41 9.26
CA PRO A 7 23.54 13.50 8.54
C PRO A 7 22.10 13.95 8.77
N ASP A 8 21.44 14.32 7.68
CA ASP A 8 20.01 14.61 7.63
C ASP A 8 19.23 13.43 8.25
N GLU A 9 18.77 13.58 9.49
CA GLU A 9 17.74 12.72 10.12
C GLU A 9 16.36 12.97 9.47
N GLY A 10 16.33 13.14 8.14
CA GLY A 10 15.12 13.33 7.37
C GLY A 10 14.48 11.99 7.07
N ASN A 11 13.69 11.48 8.03
CA ASN A 11 12.41 10.79 7.81
C ASN A 11 12.15 10.25 6.37
N ARG A 12 12.95 9.29 5.88
CA ARG A 12 12.81 8.68 4.54
C ARG A 12 11.69 7.64 4.44
N GLY A 13 10.67 7.74 5.30
CA GLY A 13 9.53 6.81 5.34
C GLY A 13 8.36 7.22 4.44
N ASN A 14 8.38 8.41 3.84
CA ASN A 14 7.24 8.92 3.08
C ASN A 14 7.68 9.66 1.81
N ASP A 15 8.35 8.96 0.89
CA ASP A 15 8.52 9.46 -0.47
C ASP A 15 7.17 9.38 -1.20
N PRO A 16 6.52 10.51 -1.54
CA PRO A 16 5.19 10.51 -2.16
C PRO A 16 5.18 9.91 -3.58
N SER A 17 6.35 9.67 -4.16
CA SER A 17 6.52 9.02 -5.46
C SER A 17 6.53 7.49 -5.40
N ARG A 18 6.54 6.87 -4.20
CA ARG A 18 6.52 5.40 -4.08
C ARG A 18 5.09 4.88 -4.01
N PRO A 19 4.69 3.97 -4.93
CA PRO A 19 3.38 3.33 -4.84
C PRO A 19 3.28 2.59 -3.50
N THR A 20 2.31 3.03 -2.70
CA THR A 20 2.07 2.44 -1.38
C THR A 20 1.04 1.33 -1.54
N VAL A 21 1.35 0.15 -1.01
CA VAL A 21 0.44 -0.99 -1.04
C VAL A 21 -0.52 -0.88 0.14
N TYR A 22 -1.81 -0.79 -0.17
CA TYR A 22 -2.86 -0.74 0.82
C TYR A 22 -3.58 -2.09 0.90
N GLU A 23 -3.94 -2.45 2.13
CA GLU A 23 -4.89 -3.49 2.46
C GLU A 23 -6.17 -2.85 2.97
N ILE A 24 -7.29 -3.16 2.35
CA ILE A 24 -8.61 -2.66 2.70
C ILE A 24 -9.48 -3.86 3.04
N ARG A 25 -9.99 -3.90 4.27
CA ARG A 25 -10.87 -4.97 4.77
C ARG A 25 -12.29 -4.46 4.81
N ILE A 26 -13.21 -5.22 4.27
CA ILE A 26 -14.64 -4.89 4.21
C ILE A 26 -15.48 -6.09 4.62
N ARG A 27 -16.64 -5.80 5.22
CA ARG A 27 -17.55 -6.83 5.72
C ARG A 27 -18.37 -7.40 4.56
N GLY A 28 -18.46 -8.72 4.51
CA GLY A 28 -19.14 -9.45 3.44
C GLY A 28 -18.18 -9.95 2.36
N HIS A 29 -18.67 -10.85 1.52
CA HIS A 29 -17.92 -11.46 0.42
C HIS A 29 -18.20 -10.75 -0.90
N LEU A 30 -17.17 -10.16 -1.51
CA LEU A 30 -17.24 -9.75 -2.91
C LEU A 30 -17.12 -10.97 -3.80
N GLY A 31 -18.16 -11.20 -4.59
CA GLY A 31 -18.08 -12.12 -5.71
C GLY A 31 -17.03 -11.69 -6.75
N GLN A 32 -16.61 -12.65 -7.56
CA GLN A 32 -15.57 -12.48 -8.57
C GLN A 32 -15.91 -11.41 -9.63
N GLN A 33 -17.21 -11.13 -9.83
CA GLN A 33 -17.72 -10.06 -10.71
C GLN A 33 -17.19 -8.66 -10.39
N TRP A 34 -16.72 -8.43 -9.16
CA TRP A 34 -16.20 -7.14 -8.73
C TRP A 34 -14.69 -6.99 -8.97
N GLN A 35 -13.98 -8.08 -9.31
CA GLN A 35 -12.54 -8.02 -9.61
C GLN A 35 -12.23 -7.04 -10.75
N GLU A 36 -13.08 -7.02 -11.78
CA GLU A 36 -12.98 -6.04 -12.87
C GLU A 36 -13.34 -4.62 -12.43
N TRP A 37 -14.12 -4.44 -11.37
CA TRP A 37 -14.41 -3.09 -10.87
C TRP A 37 -13.27 -2.52 -10.06
N PHE A 38 -12.51 -3.38 -9.39
CA PHE A 38 -11.33 -3.01 -8.60
C PHE A 38 -10.02 -3.23 -9.39
N MET A 39 -10.03 -3.03 -10.73
CA MET A 39 -8.89 -3.24 -11.65
C MET A 39 -7.53 -2.87 -11.03
N GLY A 40 -6.76 -3.89 -10.63
CA GLY A 40 -5.44 -3.72 -10.00
C GLY A 40 -5.36 -4.09 -8.52
N LEU A 41 -6.49 -4.35 -7.85
CA LEU A 41 -6.54 -4.89 -6.50
C LEU A 41 -6.81 -6.39 -6.53
N THR A 42 -6.04 -7.13 -5.74
CA THR A 42 -6.30 -8.53 -5.42
C THR A 42 -7.45 -8.60 -4.43
N ILE A 43 -8.53 -9.30 -4.81
CA ILE A 43 -9.68 -9.57 -3.94
C ILE A 43 -9.52 -10.97 -3.35
N VAL A 44 -9.47 -11.05 -2.03
CA VAL A 44 -9.38 -12.30 -1.27
C VAL A 44 -10.57 -12.42 -0.33
N LEU A 45 -11.37 -13.47 -0.51
CA LEU A 45 -12.44 -13.80 0.43
C LEU A 45 -11.81 -14.51 1.63
N GLN A 46 -12.04 -13.98 2.82
CA GLN A 46 -11.58 -14.59 4.07
C GLN A 46 -12.64 -15.57 4.60
N GLU A 47 -12.16 -16.59 5.31
CA GLU A 47 -12.96 -17.58 6.03
C GLU A 47 -13.92 -16.95 7.06
N ASP A 48 -13.57 -15.78 7.59
CA ASP A 48 -14.36 -14.99 8.55
C ASP A 48 -15.61 -14.30 7.93
N GLY A 49 -15.89 -14.53 6.64
CA GLY A 49 -17.02 -13.88 5.95
C GLY A 49 -16.70 -12.48 5.40
N ASN A 50 -15.43 -12.06 5.47
CA ASN A 50 -14.98 -10.72 5.07
C ASN A 50 -14.21 -10.76 3.75
N THR A 51 -14.06 -9.60 3.11
CA THR A 51 -13.23 -9.45 1.92
C THR A 51 -12.03 -8.59 2.23
N ARG A 52 -10.86 -9.04 1.77
CA ARG A 52 -9.62 -8.29 1.78
C ARG A 52 -9.29 -7.86 0.36
N LEU A 53 -9.17 -6.56 0.15
CA LEU A 53 -8.68 -5.95 -1.08
C LEU A 53 -7.23 -5.53 -0.84
N THR A 54 -6.30 -5.96 -1.67
CA THR A 54 -4.88 -5.60 -1.53
C THR A 54 -4.31 -5.15 -2.87
N GLY A 55 -3.62 -4.01 -2.90
CA GLY A 55 -2.95 -3.58 -4.12
C GLY A 55 -2.19 -2.27 -3.97
N ALA A 56 -1.34 -1.99 -4.96
CA ALA A 56 -0.59 -0.75 -5.05
C ALA A 56 -1.54 0.39 -5.43
N VAL A 57 -1.56 1.44 -4.61
CA VAL A 57 -2.35 2.64 -4.87
C VAL A 57 -1.39 3.78 -5.21
N VAL A 58 -1.59 4.36 -6.39
CA VAL A 58 -0.72 5.40 -6.96
C VAL A 58 -0.90 6.77 -6.29
N ASP A 59 -2.10 7.08 -5.80
CA ASP A 59 -2.41 8.36 -5.17
C ASP A 59 -3.65 8.25 -4.24
N GLN A 60 -3.81 9.20 -3.32
CA GLN A 60 -4.98 9.29 -2.43
C GLN A 60 -6.30 9.36 -3.21
N ALA A 61 -6.38 9.96 -4.39
CA ALA A 61 -7.59 9.97 -5.21
C ALA A 61 -8.02 8.56 -5.62
N ALA A 62 -7.06 7.69 -5.95
CA ALA A 62 -7.34 6.29 -6.28
C ALA A 62 -7.84 5.52 -5.03
N LEU A 63 -7.22 5.75 -3.86
CA LEU A 63 -7.68 5.18 -2.59
C LEU A 63 -9.12 5.59 -2.28
N HIS A 64 -9.42 6.89 -2.38
CA HIS A 64 -10.76 7.42 -2.15
C HIS A 64 -11.77 6.89 -3.17
N GLY A 65 -11.37 6.66 -4.42
CA GLY A 65 -12.19 6.00 -5.43
C GLY A 65 -12.58 4.57 -5.03
N ILE A 66 -11.63 3.79 -4.48
CA ILE A 66 -11.88 2.44 -3.97
C ILE A 66 -12.85 2.48 -2.77
N LEU A 67 -12.63 3.39 -1.81
CA LEU A 67 -13.51 3.54 -0.66
C LEU A 67 -14.93 4.00 -1.05
N LYS A 68 -15.06 4.81 -2.10
CA LYS A 68 -16.37 5.19 -2.65
C LYS A 68 -17.10 3.99 -3.22
N LYS A 69 -16.41 3.08 -3.94
CA LYS A 69 -17.00 1.84 -4.45
C LYS A 69 -17.49 0.93 -3.31
N VAL A 70 -16.70 0.79 -2.25
CA VAL A 70 -17.13 0.05 -1.04
C VAL A 70 -18.42 0.62 -0.45
N ARG A 71 -18.54 1.96 -0.38
CA ARG A 71 -19.76 2.63 0.07
C ARG A 71 -20.94 2.41 -0.88
N ASP A 72 -20.70 2.46 -2.18
CA ASP A 72 -21.73 2.26 -3.21
C ASP A 72 -22.34 0.86 -3.15
N LEU A 73 -21.50 -0.13 -2.78
CA LEU A 73 -21.91 -1.51 -2.52
C LEU A 73 -22.72 -1.68 -1.22
N GLY A 74 -22.84 -0.63 -0.41
CA GLY A 74 -23.47 -0.70 0.91
C GLY A 74 -22.69 -1.55 1.92
N MET A 75 -21.42 -1.88 1.63
CA MET A 75 -20.61 -2.73 2.50
C MET A 75 -19.87 -1.92 3.58
N PRO A 76 -19.90 -2.37 4.84
CA PRO A 76 -19.13 -1.75 5.91
C PRO A 76 -17.63 -1.86 5.66
N LEU A 77 -16.94 -0.72 5.69
CA LEU A 77 -15.47 -0.68 5.76
C LEU A 77 -15.03 -1.11 7.17
N LEU A 78 -14.18 -2.13 7.26
CA LEU A 78 -13.66 -2.64 8.53
C LEU A 78 -12.31 -2.00 8.88
N ALA A 79 -11.37 -1.98 7.93
CA ALA A 79 -10.03 -1.44 8.15
C ALA A 79 -9.37 -1.00 6.85
N VAL A 80 -8.45 -0.04 6.96
CA VAL A 80 -7.52 0.36 5.90
C VAL A 80 -6.12 0.40 6.51
N THR A 81 -5.21 -0.40 5.97
CA THR A 81 -3.86 -0.56 6.50
C THR A 81 -2.85 -0.43 5.37
N ILE A 82 -1.71 0.20 5.63
CA ILE A 82 -0.58 0.20 4.70
C ILE A 82 0.24 -1.04 4.99
N VAL A 83 0.41 -1.92 3.99
CA VAL A 83 1.11 -3.21 4.14
C VAL A 83 2.49 -3.23 3.48
N GLY A 84 2.83 -2.18 2.73
CA GLY A 84 4.16 -2.01 2.18
C GLY A 84 4.32 -0.65 1.51
N SER A 85 5.27 0.12 2.00
CA SER A 85 5.88 1.24 1.28
C SER A 85 7.32 0.78 1.06
N GLY A 86 7.62 0.18 -0.10
CA GLY A 86 8.92 -0.48 -0.26
C GLY A 86 10.08 0.47 0.06
N PRO A 87 10.98 0.14 1.00
CA PRO A 87 12.37 0.51 0.80
C PRO A 87 12.80 -0.30 -0.42
N LEU A 88 12.98 0.35 -1.57
CA LEU A 88 13.92 -0.22 -2.54
C LEU A 88 15.23 -0.33 -1.77
N ASP A 89 15.60 -1.57 -1.49
CA ASP A 89 16.90 -2.00 -0.99
C ASP A 89 17.99 -1.09 -1.58
N ASP A 90 18.47 -0.13 -0.79
CA ASP A 90 19.68 0.60 -1.10
C ASP A 90 20.80 -0.13 -0.35
N SER A 91 21.58 -0.87 -1.13
CA SER A 91 22.97 -1.18 -0.83
C SER A 91 23.23 -2.16 0.33
N LEU A 92 22.96 -3.46 0.10
CA LEU A 92 23.86 -4.49 0.61
C LEU A 92 25.19 -4.40 -0.15
N GLY A 93 26.11 -3.61 0.40
CA GLY A 93 27.50 -3.57 -0.02
C GLY A 93 28.15 -4.94 0.08
N ALA A 94 28.38 -5.58 -1.07
CA ALA A 94 29.45 -6.56 -1.19
C ALA A 94 30.76 -5.78 -1.34
N GLY A 95 31.65 -5.92 -0.36
CA GLY A 95 32.92 -5.21 -0.30
C GLY A 95 33.74 -5.41 -1.57
N THR A 96 34.13 -4.31 -2.20
CA THR A 96 35.29 -4.30 -3.07
C THR A 96 36.49 -4.09 -2.19
N GLU A 97 37.09 -5.22 -1.87
CA GLU A 97 38.32 -5.40 -1.13
C GLU A 97 39.44 -4.61 -1.80
N HIS A 98 40.12 -3.81 -0.99
CA HIS A 98 41.37 -3.12 -1.30
C HIS A 98 42.45 -4.13 -1.69
N VAL A 99 43.13 -3.90 -2.82
CA VAL A 99 44.56 -4.23 -3.01
C VAL A 99 45.22 -3.22 -3.94
#